data_AF-A0A1E5G9T4-F1
#
_entry.id   AF-A0A1E5G9T4-F1
#
_cell.length_a   1.000
_cell.length_b   1.000
_cell.length_c   1.000
_cell.angle_alpha   90.00
_cell.angle_beta   90.00
_cell.angle_gamma   90.00
#
_symmetry.space_group_name_H-M   'P 1'
#
loop_
_entity.id
_entity.type
_entity.pdbx_description
1 polymer ?
#
loop_
_entity_poly.entity_id
_entity_poly.type
_entity_poly.pdbx_seq_one_letter_code
_entity_poly.pdbx_strand_id
1 'polypeptide(L)'
;MSFTGFKECHLYQLSSGEQEIQEVSENQLDERILIMGSGVLECLIAIDLAERGKEVVLVEKSDELLLECLASPKRAELMRKLEQLVVTIFLETPYIEVLKNQVYLRNQEGFETYFKMDNIIVSKKR
;
A
#
# COMPACT_ATOMS: atom_id res chain seq x y z
N MET A 1 -9.54 -13.75 -14.48
CA MET A 1 -8.27 -13.22 -15.03
C MET A 1 -7.31 -13.12 -13.87
N SER A 2 -6.14 -13.76 -13.92
CA SER A 2 -5.11 -13.57 -12.89
C SER A 2 -4.57 -12.15 -13.00
N PHE A 3 -4.78 -11.32 -11.98
CA PHE A 3 -4.20 -9.99 -11.92
C PHE A 3 -2.66 -10.09 -11.90
N THR A 4 -1.97 -9.41 -12.82
CA THR A 4 -0.50 -9.54 -12.97
C THR A 4 0.27 -8.30 -12.49
N GLY A 5 -0.38 -7.41 -11.72
CA GLY A 5 0.19 -6.12 -11.30
C GLY A 5 1.48 -6.24 -10.50
N PHE A 6 1.66 -7.34 -9.74
CA PHE A 6 2.83 -7.56 -8.89
C PHE A 6 4.17 -7.60 -9.63
N LYS A 7 4.19 -7.87 -10.95
CA LYS A 7 5.43 -7.84 -11.74
C LYS A 7 6.06 -6.45 -11.81
N GLU A 8 5.23 -5.41 -11.70
CA GLU A 8 5.65 -4.01 -11.69
C GLU A 8 5.94 -3.49 -10.28
N CYS A 9 6.05 -4.37 -9.27
CA CYS A 9 6.31 -3.99 -7.88
C CYS A 9 7.53 -4.70 -7.31
N HIS A 10 8.11 -4.08 -6.27
CA HIS A 10 8.95 -4.73 -5.28
C HIS A 10 8.09 -5.06 -4.06
N LEU A 11 8.18 -6.30 -3.59
CA LEU A 11 7.42 -6.80 -2.45
C LEU A 11 8.43 -7.14 -1.36
N TYR A 12 8.24 -6.56 -0.19
CA TYR A 12 9.13 -6.72 0.94
C TYR A 12 8.42 -7.38 2.10
N GLN A 13 9.09 -8.31 2.76
CA GLN A 13 8.67 -8.90 4.02
C GLN A 13 9.40 -8.21 5.17
N LEU A 14 8.64 -7.86 6.21
CA LEU A 14 9.15 -7.38 7.48
C LEU A 14 9.18 -8.53 8.48
N SER A 15 10.33 -8.73 9.13
CA SER A 15 10.52 -9.80 10.10
C SER A 15 10.65 -9.24 11.53
N SER A 16 10.27 -10.05 12.52
CA SER A 16 10.44 -9.71 13.94
C SER A 16 11.85 -10.04 14.46
N GLY A 17 12.70 -10.69 13.65
CA GLY A 17 14.04 -11.15 14.01
C GLY A 17 15.12 -10.08 13.83
N GLU A 18 16.37 -10.43 14.17
CA GLU A 18 17.52 -9.52 14.17
C GLU A 18 18.07 -9.15 12.77
N GLN A 19 17.40 -9.52 11.65
CA GLN A 19 17.84 -9.13 10.30
C GLN A 19 16.71 -8.77 9.31
N GLU A 20 16.98 -7.64 8.64
CA GLU A 20 16.64 -7.06 7.34
C GLU A 20 15.31 -7.36 6.62
N ILE A 21 14.79 -6.29 6.01
CA ILE A 21 13.73 -6.29 5.00
C ILE A 21 14.14 -7.20 3.84
N GLN A 22 13.35 -8.22 3.53
CA GLN A 22 13.65 -9.21 2.47
C GLN A 22 12.70 -9.06 1.29
N GLU A 23 13.19 -9.10 0.05
CA GLU A 23 12.33 -9.16 -1.14
C GLU A 23 11.68 -10.54 -1.29
N VAL A 24 10.37 -10.57 -1.54
CA VAL A 24 9.56 -11.79 -1.59
C VAL A 24 8.66 -11.85 -2.83
N SER A 25 8.06 -13.02 -3.08
CA SER A 25 7.05 -13.20 -4.12
C SER A 25 5.62 -13.01 -3.59
N GLU A 26 4.66 -12.82 -4.50
CA GLU A 26 3.23 -12.63 -4.16
C GLU A 26 2.67 -13.73 -3.24
N ASN A 27 3.10 -14.98 -3.43
CA ASN A 27 2.61 -16.13 -2.67
C ASN A 27 3.11 -16.15 -1.21
N GLN A 28 3.99 -15.22 -0.84
CA GLN A 28 4.58 -15.10 0.48
C GLN A 28 4.03 -13.88 1.25
N LEU A 29 3.02 -13.19 0.71
CA LEU A 29 2.39 -12.07 1.40
C LEU A 29 1.54 -12.56 2.58
N ASP A 30 1.87 -12.05 3.76
CA ASP A 30 1.19 -12.28 5.03
C ASP A 30 -0.05 -11.37 5.16
N GLU A 31 -0.52 -11.09 6.38
CA GLU A 31 -1.85 -10.54 6.63
C GLU A 31 -1.94 -9.03 6.46
N ARG A 32 -0.94 -8.29 6.95
CA ARG A 32 -0.94 -6.82 6.97
C ARG A 32 0.02 -6.23 5.97
N ILE A 33 -0.54 -5.52 4.99
CA ILE A 33 0.20 -5.07 3.81
C ILE A 33 0.11 -3.57 3.67
N LEU A 34 1.26 -2.92 3.68
CA LEU A 34 1.41 -1.52 3.31
C LEU A 34 1.68 -1.41 1.81
N ILE A 35 0.96 -0.53 1.13
CA ILE A 35 1.20 -0.17 -0.27
C ILE A 35 1.57 1.31 -0.32
N MET A 36 2.72 1.62 -0.92
CA MET A 36 3.20 3.00 -1.08
C MET A 36 2.76 3.58 -2.42
N GLY A 37 2.04 4.70 -2.40
CA GLY A 37 1.48 5.38 -3.56
C GLY A 37 0.03 4.98 -3.86
N SER A 38 -0.69 5.80 -4.63
CA SER A 38 -2.12 5.63 -4.91
C SER A 38 -2.52 5.72 -6.39
N GLY A 39 -1.63 5.30 -7.30
CA GLY A 39 -1.94 5.17 -8.72
C GLY A 39 -2.94 4.05 -9.00
N VAL A 40 -3.34 3.88 -10.26
CA VAL A 40 -4.29 2.81 -10.63
C VAL A 40 -3.72 1.44 -10.32
N LEU A 41 -2.41 1.24 -10.51
CA LEU A 41 -1.75 -0.03 -10.23
C LEU A 41 -1.88 -0.38 -8.74
N GLU A 42 -1.50 0.55 -7.87
CA GLU A 42 -1.52 0.39 -6.42
C GLU A 42 -2.94 0.17 -5.90
N CYS A 43 -3.92 0.93 -6.39
CA CYS A 43 -5.31 0.74 -6.02
C CYS A 43 -5.86 -0.61 -6.49
N LEU A 44 -5.47 -1.10 -7.67
CA LEU A 44 -5.86 -2.44 -8.13
C LEU A 44 -5.23 -3.55 -7.28
N ILE A 45 -3.94 -3.41 -6.90
CA ILE A 45 -3.27 -4.32 -5.96
C ILE A 45 -3.99 -4.32 -4.60
N ALA A 46 -4.34 -3.13 -4.09
CA ALA A 46 -5.04 -2.98 -2.82
C ALA A 46 -6.39 -3.70 -2.83
N ILE A 47 -7.18 -3.50 -3.89
CA ILE A 47 -8.47 -4.16 -4.08
C ILE A 47 -8.29 -5.69 -4.13
N ASP A 48 -7.35 -6.18 -4.95
CA ASP A 48 -7.12 -7.62 -5.13
C ASP A 48 -6.62 -8.29 -3.84
N LEU A 49 -5.79 -7.62 -3.03
CA LEU A 49 -5.37 -8.13 -1.71
C LEU A 49 -6.50 -8.09 -0.68
N ALA A 50 -7.29 -7.02 -0.64
CA ALA A 50 -8.41 -6.90 0.28
C ALA A 50 -9.55 -7.88 -0.07
N GLU A 51 -9.81 -8.14 -1.37
CA GLU A 51 -10.72 -9.20 -1.83
C GLU A 51 -10.24 -10.61 -1.39
N ARG A 52 -8.93 -10.79 -1.23
CA ARG A 52 -8.31 -12.00 -0.65
C ARG A 52 -8.32 -12.05 0.87
N GLY A 53 -8.92 -11.05 1.53
CA GLY A 53 -9.07 -10.98 3.00
C GLY A 53 -7.88 -10.36 3.73
N LYS A 54 -6.92 -9.78 3.03
CA LYS A 54 -5.76 -9.12 3.64
C LYS A 54 -6.12 -7.74 4.20
N GLU A 55 -5.44 -7.34 5.28
CA GLU A 55 -5.55 -6.00 5.85
C GLU A 55 -4.62 -5.06 5.07
N VAL A 56 -5.19 -4.17 4.26
CA VAL A 56 -4.43 -3.30 3.36
C VAL A 56 -4.43 -1.86 3.84
N VAL A 57 -3.24 -1.27 3.87
CA VAL A 57 -3.01 0.16 4.12
C VAL A 57 -2.37 0.79 2.89
N LEU A 58 -2.99 1.85 2.38
CA LEU A 58 -2.46 2.71 1.32
C LEU A 58 -1.88 3.99 1.93
N VAL A 59 -0.68 4.39 1.50
CA VAL A 59 -0.09 5.68 1.89
C VAL A 59 0.21 6.51 0.66
N GLU A 60 -0.30 7.74 0.66
CA GLU A 60 -0.10 8.73 -0.39
C GLU A 60 0.44 10.03 0.22
N LYS A 61 1.39 10.64 -0.46
CA LYS A 61 2.00 11.91 -0.02
C LYS A 61 1.16 13.14 -0.38
N SER A 62 0.26 12.98 -1.34
CA SER A 62 -0.67 13.99 -1.83
C SER A 62 -1.97 13.97 -1.02
N ASP A 63 -2.82 14.98 -1.23
CA ASP A 63 -4.15 15.12 -0.60
C ASP A 63 -5.25 14.33 -1.33
N GLU A 64 -4.91 13.64 -2.41
CA GLU A 64 -5.88 12.94 -3.24
C GLU A 64 -5.31 11.64 -3.84
N LEU A 65 -6.16 10.61 -3.93
CA LEU A 65 -5.85 9.34 -4.59
C LEU A 65 -6.06 9.42 -6.10
N LEU A 66 -5.39 8.52 -6.84
CA LEU A 66 -5.67 8.27 -8.25
C LEU A 66 -5.51 9.52 -9.13
N LEU A 67 -4.53 10.37 -8.81
CA LEU A 67 -4.21 11.61 -9.55
C LEU A 67 -4.04 11.38 -11.05
N GLU A 68 -3.51 10.22 -11.45
CA GLU A 68 -3.32 9.83 -12.85
C GLU A 68 -4.62 9.65 -13.65
N CYS A 69 -5.76 9.52 -12.98
CA CYS A 69 -7.05 9.29 -13.62
C CYS A 69 -8.19 10.16 -13.06
N LEU A 70 -7.87 11.35 -12.55
CA LEU A 70 -8.82 12.31 -11.97
C LEU A 70 -10.09 12.53 -12.82
N ALA A 71 -9.92 12.73 -14.13
CA ALA A 71 -11.02 13.00 -15.07
C ALA A 71 -11.69 11.73 -15.62
N SER A 72 -11.29 10.54 -15.16
CA SER A 72 -11.79 9.26 -15.67
C SER A 72 -12.90 8.69 -14.77
N PRO A 73 -13.99 8.14 -15.33
CA PRO A 73 -15.02 7.44 -14.54
C PRO A 73 -14.44 6.23 -13.77
N LYS A 74 -13.30 5.70 -14.23
CA LYS A 74 -12.55 4.63 -13.54
C LYS A 74 -12.19 5.02 -12.11
N ARG A 75 -11.88 6.29 -11.84
CA ARG A 75 -11.53 6.77 -10.50
C ARG A 75 -12.66 6.51 -9.51
N ALA A 76 -13.90 6.87 -9.88
CA ALA A 76 -15.06 6.66 -9.02
C ALA A 76 -15.30 5.17 -8.74
N GLU A 77 -15.09 4.30 -9.72
CA GLU A 77 -15.21 2.85 -9.54
C GLU A 77 -14.18 2.30 -8.54
N LEU A 78 -12.91 2.69 -8.70
CA LEU A 78 -11.82 2.26 -7.82
C LEU A 78 -12.02 2.78 -6.40
N MET A 79 -12.35 4.06 -6.22
CA MET A 79 -12.62 4.63 -4.89
C MET A 79 -13.75 3.90 -4.18
N ARG A 80 -14.86 3.62 -4.88
CA ARG A 80 -15.97 2.86 -4.32
C ARG A 80 -15.54 1.46 -3.87
N LYS A 81 -14.70 0.77 -4.65
CA LYS A 81 -14.19 -0.56 -4.26
C LYS A 81 -13.28 -0.49 -3.04
N LEU A 82 -12.37 0.48 -2.99
CA LEU A 82 -11.48 0.68 -1.82
C LEU A 82 -12.29 0.93 -0.54
N GLU A 83 -13.34 1.75 -0.63
CA GLU A 83 -14.26 2.02 0.48
C GLU A 83 -15.03 0.76 0.91
N GLN A 84 -15.61 0.02 -0.05
CA GLN A 84 -16.34 -1.23 0.23
C GLN A 84 -15.49 -2.31 0.88
N LEU A 85 -14.21 -2.35 0.53
CA LEU A 85 -13.24 -3.31 1.06
C LEU A 85 -12.54 -2.81 2.33
N VAL A 86 -12.91 -1.62 2.83
CA VAL A 86 -12.38 -1.03 4.07
C VAL A 86 -10.84 -0.90 4.03
N VAL A 87 -10.30 -0.52 2.87
CA VAL A 87 -8.87 -0.24 2.73
C VAL A 87 -8.54 1.04 3.51
N THR A 88 -7.59 0.96 4.43
CA THR A 88 -7.16 2.11 5.22
C THR A 88 -6.26 3.00 4.37
N ILE A 89 -6.51 4.31 4.37
CA ILE A 89 -5.79 5.26 3.51
C ILE A 89 -5.22 6.39 4.38
N PHE A 90 -3.91 6.63 4.25
CA PHE A 90 -3.23 7.80 4.78
C PHE A 90 -2.84 8.74 3.63
N LEU A 91 -3.41 9.94 3.63
CA LEU A 91 -3.07 11.03 2.70
C LEU A 91 -2.05 11.97 3.34
N GLU A 92 -1.49 12.87 2.54
CA GLU A 92 -0.57 13.92 3.00
C GLU A 92 0.60 13.40 3.87
N THR A 93 1.03 12.18 3.61
CA THR A 93 2.00 11.44 4.43
C THR A 93 3.30 11.21 3.66
N PRO A 94 4.19 12.22 3.59
CA PRO A 94 5.43 12.14 2.81
C PRO A 94 6.57 11.39 3.50
N TYR A 95 6.51 11.22 4.83
CA TYR A 95 7.57 10.57 5.60
C TYR A 95 7.12 9.19 6.06
N ILE A 96 7.88 8.19 5.63
CA ILE A 96 7.65 6.77 5.94
C ILE A 96 9.00 6.20 6.35
N GLU A 97 9.09 5.70 7.57
CA GLU A 97 10.25 5.00 8.09
C GLU A 97 9.85 3.58 8.51
N VAL A 98 10.73 2.63 8.25
CA VAL A 98 10.52 1.22 8.55
C VAL A 98 11.60 0.77 9.51
N LEU A 99 11.21 0.39 10.72
CA LEU A 99 12.14 -0.13 11.73
C LEU A 99 11.64 -1.51 12.16
N LYS A 100 12.36 -2.55 11.75
CA LYS A 100 12.00 -3.96 11.95
C LYS A 100 10.63 -4.26 11.32
N ASN A 101 9.62 -4.61 12.11
CA ASN A 101 8.24 -4.87 11.70
C ASN A 101 7.28 -3.71 11.98
N GLN A 102 7.80 -2.51 12.21
CA GLN A 102 7.00 -1.33 12.48
C GLN A 102 7.20 -0.29 11.39
N VAL A 103 6.08 0.28 10.98
CA VAL A 103 6.01 1.40 10.05
C VAL A 103 5.68 2.66 10.85
N TYR A 104 6.41 3.72 10.53
CA TYR A 104 6.37 5.02 11.14
C TYR A 104 5.94 6.00 10.06
N LEU A 105 4.75 6.55 10.20
CA LEU A 105 4.21 7.55 9.28
C LEU A 105 4.26 8.92 9.95
N ARG A 106 4.68 9.94 9.21
CA ARG A 106 4.57 11.32 9.64
C ARG A 106 4.01 12.20 8.51
N ASN A 107 2.95 12.95 8.82
CA ASN A 107 2.37 13.92 7.89
C ASN A 107 3.12 15.27 7.94
N GLN A 108 2.76 16.21 7.08
CA GLN A 108 3.42 17.53 7.01
C GLN A 108 3.23 18.38 8.28
N GLU A 109 2.18 18.13 9.05
CA GLU A 109 1.86 18.84 10.29
C GLU A 109 2.59 18.23 11.51
N GLY A 110 3.31 17.13 11.31
CA GLY A 110 4.03 16.43 12.37
C GLY A 110 3.19 15.44 13.16
N PHE A 111 1.99 15.09 12.71
CA PHE A 111 1.24 13.97 13.27
C PHE A 111 1.91 12.65 12.92
N GLU A 112 2.14 11.84 13.95
CA GLU A 112 2.85 10.57 13.85
C GLU A 112 1.90 9.41 14.10
N THR A 113 1.99 8.39 13.24
CA THR A 113 1.23 7.14 13.38
C THR A 113 2.18 5.96 13.29
N TYR A 114 1.97 4.97 14.17
CA TYR A 114 2.83 3.80 14.32
C TYR A 114 1.98 2.55 14.28
N PHE A 115 2.35 1.58 13.44
CA PHE A 115 1.68 0.29 13.41
C PHE A 115 2.60 -0.81 12.88
N LYS A 116 2.25 -2.05 13.21
CA LYS A 116 2.93 -3.23 12.70
C LYS A 116 2.42 -3.59 11.32
N MET A 117 3.35 -3.97 10.44
CA MET A 117 3.07 -4.49 9.11
C MET A 117 3.89 -5.75 8.88
N ASP A 118 3.37 -6.64 8.05
CA ASP A 118 4.08 -7.85 7.64
C ASP A 118 4.76 -7.61 6.29
N ASN A 119 4.12 -6.86 5.39
CA ASN A 119 4.66 -6.59 4.07
C ASN A 119 4.60 -5.11 3.67
N ILE A 120 5.52 -4.74 2.77
CA ILE A 120 5.50 -3.46 2.07
C ILE A 120 5.57 -3.72 0.56
N ILE A 121 4.68 -3.08 -0.20
CA ILE A 121 4.65 -3.11 -1.65
C ILE A 121 4.98 -1.72 -2.17
N VAL A 122 5.97 -1.66 -3.05
CA VAL A 122 6.41 -0.43 -3.71
C VAL A 122 6.36 -0.65 -5.20
N SER A 123 5.67 0.21 -5.95
CA SER A 123 5.73 0.16 -7.41
C SER A 123 7.12 0.52 -7.92
N LYS A 124 7.54 -0.19 -8.97
CA LYS A 124 8.75 0.16 -9.72
C LYS A 124 8.46 1.47 -10.43
N LYS A 125 9.10 2.55 -9.98
CA LYS A 125 9.03 3.83 -10.69
C LYS A 125 9.34 3.60 -12.17
N ARG A 126 8.47 4.11 -13.04
CA ARG A 126 8.83 4.41 -14.42
C ARG A 126 9.50 5.77 -14.49
#